data_AF-A0A4R2JN72-F1
#
_entry.id   AF-A0A4R2JN72-F1
#
_cell.length_a   1.000
_cell.length_b   1.000
_cell.length_c   1.000
_cell.angle_alpha   90.00
_cell.angle_beta   90.00
_cell.angle_gamma   90.00
#
_symmetry.space_group_name_H-M   'P 1'
#
loop_
_entity.id
_entity.type
_entity.pdbx_description
1 polymer ?
#
loop_
_entity_poly.entity_id
_entity_poly.type
_entity_poly.pdbx_seq_one_letter_code
_entity_poly.pdbx_strand_id
1 'polypeptide(L)' 'MLARLDEIEADLIARRQRAEVEGWLGEIEGINLTLGFLRYKRAHTQRFTRRVQLGLPTLRPPQ' A
#
# COMPACT_ATOMS: atom_id res chain seq x y z
N MET A 1 1.80 -8.49 2.35
CA MET A 1 1.08 -7.41 1.64
C MET A 1 1.71 -6.03 1.92
N LEU A 2 1.93 -5.63 3.18
CA LEU A 2 2.56 -4.33 3.50
C LEU A 2 3.94 -4.15 2.83
N ALA A 3 4.83 -5.14 2.93
CA ALA A 3 6.15 -5.07 2.26
C ALA A 3 6.05 -4.80 0.75
N ARG A 4 5.06 -5.39 0.07
CA ARG A 4 4.84 -5.16 -1.35
C ARG A 4 4.36 -3.74 -1.65
N LEU A 5 3.58 -3.13 -0.75
CA LEU A 5 3.17 -1.73 -0.90
C LEU A 5 4.37 -0.79 -0.74
N ASP A 6 5.32 -1.12 0.15
CA ASP A 6 6.54 -0.33 0.36
C ASP A 6 7.46 -0.38 -0.88
N GLU A 7 7.60 -1.55 -1.50
CA GLU A 7 8.33 -1.70 -2.77
C GLU A 7 7.72 -0.86 -3.89
N ILE A 8 6.39 -0.86 -4.02
CA ILE A 8 5.69 -0.07 -5.04
C ILE A 8 5.83 1.43 -4.76
N GLU A 9 5.77 1.86 -3.49
CA GLU A 9 5.99 3.25 -3.10
C GLU A 9 7.38 3.73 -3.53
N ALA A 10 8.42 2.92 -3.28
CA ALA A 10 9.79 3.24 -3.68
C ALA A 10 9.96 3.36 -5.20
N ASP A 11 9.40 2.43 -5.97
CA ASP A 11 9.45 2.48 -7.45
C ASP A 11 8.73 3.74 -8.00
N LEU A 12 7.55 4.06 -7.46
CA LEU A 12 6.81 5.25 -7.87
C LEU A 12 7.57 6.54 -7.56
N ILE A 13 8.25 6.63 -6.41
CA ILE A 13 9.09 7.78 -6.08
C ILE A 13 10.25 7.93 -7.08
N ALA A 14 10.93 6.83 -7.42
CA ALA A 14 12.02 6.84 -8.39
C ALA A 14 11.55 7.27 -9.79
N ARG A 15 10.38 6.80 -10.23
CA ARG A 15 9.77 7.22 -11.50
C ARG A 15 9.36 8.69 -11.49
N ARG A 16 8.82 9.19 -10.38
CA ARG A 16 8.48 10.62 -10.22
C ARG A 16 9.71 11.50 -10.41
N GLN A 17 10.83 11.13 -9.79
CA GLN A 17 12.09 11.86 -9.93
C GLN A 17 12.59 11.87 -11.38
N ARG A 18 12.46 10.75 -12.10
CA ARG A 18 12.77 10.70 -13.53
C ARG A 18 11.84 11.62 -14.33
N ALA A 19 10.54 11.55 -14.08
CA ALA A 19 9.56 12.38 -14.76
C ALA A 19 9.79 13.89 -14.50
N GLU A 20 10.27 14.27 -13.31
CA GLU A 20 10.71 15.64 -13.00
C GLU A 20 11.91 16.07 -13.85
N VAL A 21 12.91 15.21 -14.00
CA VAL A 21 14.10 15.49 -14.84
C VAL A 21 13.73 15.59 -16.32
N GLU A 22 12.85 14.72 -16.79
CA GLU A 22 12.42 14.65 -18.20
C GLU A 22 11.29 15.64 -18.55
N GLY A 23 10.73 16.35 -17.56
CA GLY A 23 9.65 17.31 -17.76
C GLY A 23 8.30 16.68 -18.12
N TRP A 24 8.06 15.42 -17.74
CA TRP A 24 6.83 14.69 -18.06
C TRP A 24 5.70 15.02 -17.08
N LEU A 25 5.07 16.19 -17.28
CA LEU A 25 4.07 16.72 -16.34
C LEU A 25 2.89 15.74 -16.09
N GLY A 26 2.36 15.12 -17.15
CA GLY A 26 1.25 14.17 -17.01
C GLY A 26 1.62 12.91 -16.21
N GLU A 27 2.87 12.45 -16.30
CA GLU A 27 3.34 11.32 -15.52
C GLU A 27 3.53 11.71 -14.05
N ILE A 28 4.05 12.91 -13.77
CA ILE A 28 4.16 13.44 -12.41
C ILE A 28 2.78 13.51 -11.74
N GLU A 29 1.77 14.05 -12.44
CA GLU A 29 0.40 14.14 -11.94
C GLU A 29 -0.20 12.75 -11.64
N GLY A 30 -0.07 11.82 -12.59
CA GLY A 30 -0.57 10.45 -12.43
C GLY A 30 0.12 9.69 -11.28
N ILE A 31 1.43 9.87 -11.12
CA ILE A 31 2.19 9.27 -10.01
C ILE A 31 1.78 9.88 -8.68
N ASN A 32 1.62 11.20 -8.58
CA ASN A 32 1.17 11.86 -7.35
C ASN A 32 -0.20 11.35 -6.89
N LEU A 33 -1.15 11.22 -7.82
CA LEU A 33 -2.47 10.66 -7.54
C LEU A 33 -2.36 9.21 -7.01
N THR A 34 -1.54 8.40 -7.69
CA THR A 34 -1.35 6.99 -7.33
C THR A 34 -0.70 6.83 -5.95
N LEU A 35 0.31 7.66 -5.63
CA LEU A 35 0.92 7.70 -4.30
C LEU A 35 -0.11 8.05 -3.21
N GLY A 36 -1.06 8.94 -3.51
CA GLY A 36 -2.20 9.23 -2.64
C GLY A 36 -3.04 7.99 -2.34
N PHE A 37 -3.46 7.25 -3.36
CA PHE A 37 -4.22 6.01 -3.19
C PHE A 37 -3.43 4.91 -2.46
N LEU A 38 -2.12 4.81 -2.72
CA LEU A 38 -1.26 3.82 -2.08
C LEU A 38 -1.14 4.05 -0.58
N ARG A 39 -1.04 5.31 -0.13
CA ARG A 39 -1.09 5.67 1.30
C ARG A 39 -2.38 5.20 1.98
N TYR A 40 -3.52 5.44 1.33
CA TYR A 40 -4.80 4.94 1.84
C TYR A 40 -4.82 3.40 1.93
N LYS A 41 -4.35 2.71 0.90
CA LYS A 41 -4.29 1.23 0.89
C LYS A 41 -3.37 0.69 1.97
N ARG A 42 -2.23 1.32 2.21
CA ARG A 42 -1.28 0.95 3.27
C ARG A 42 -1.91 1.09 4.65
N ALA A 43 -2.51 2.25 4.94
CA ALA A 43 -3.21 2.50 6.20
C ALA A 43 -4.35 1.51 6.43
N HIS A 44 -5.15 1.23 5.40
CA HIS A 44 -6.20 0.21 5.47
C HIS A 44 -5.60 -1.16 5.79
N THR A 45 -4.60 -1.62 5.02
CA THR A 45 -3.97 -2.94 5.21
C THR A 45 -3.35 -3.10 6.60
N GLN A 46 -2.72 -2.05 7.13
CA GLN A 46 -2.13 -2.05 8.47
C GLN A 46 -3.17 -2.23 9.59
N ARG A 47 -4.42 -1.78 9.38
CA ARG A 47 -5.52 -2.03 10.33
C ARG A 47 -5.90 -3.51 10.37
N PHE A 48 -5.91 -4.20 9.22
CA PHE A 48 -6.24 -5.63 9.15
C PHE A 48 -5.11 -6.54 9.63
N THR A 49 -3.86 -6.10 9.62
CA THR A 49 -2.77 -6.86 10.27
C THR A 49 -2.91 -6.90 11.78
N ARG A 50 -3.68 -5.99 12.38
CA ARG A 50 -4.04 -6.05 13.80
C ARG A 50 -5.22 -7.01 13.96
N ARG A 51 -4.94 -8.30 14.17
CA ARG A 51 -5.97 -9.29 14.52
C ARG A 51 -6.69 -8.83 15.78
N VAL A 52 -7.96 -8.45 15.65
CA VAL A 52 -8.86 -8.29 16.79
C VAL A 52 -9.35 -9.70 17.15
N GLN A 53 -9.12 -10.14 18.38
CA GLN A 53 -9.74 -11.36 18.89
C GLN A 53 -11.23 -11.08 19.15
N LEU A 54 -12.09 -11.51 18.23
CA LEU A 54 -13.56 -11.37 18.36
C LEU A 54 -14.18 -12.34 19.39
N GLY A 55 -13.36 -13.08 20.16
CA GLY A 55 -13.88 -14.08 21.12
C GLY A 55 -14.65 -15.21 20.46
N LEU A 56 -14.41 -15.50 19.18
CA LEU A 56 -15.10 -16.57 18.46
C LEU A 56 -14.80 -17.92 19.13
N PRO A 57 -15.82 -18.74 19.42
CA PRO A 57 -15.62 -20.05 20.03
C PRO A 57 -14.78 -20.92 19.09
N THR A 58 -13.66 -21.43 19.60
CA THR A 58 -12.82 -22.39 18.88
C THR A 58 -13.56 -23.71 18.80
N LEU A 59 -13.92 -24.13 17.58
CA LEU A 59 -14.43 -25.48 17.35
C LEU A 59 -13.36 -26.49 17.77
N ARG A 60 -13.68 -27.34 18.74
CA ARG A 60 -12.79 -28.41 19.19
C ARG A 60 -12.69 -29.42 18.03
N PRO A 61 -11.48 -29.78 17.56
CA PRO A 61 -11.34 -30.77 16.50
C PRO A 61 -11.90 -32.13 16.96
N PRO A 62 -12.50 -32.92 16.06
CA PRO A 62 -12.91 -34.29 16.38
C PRO A 62 -11.68 -35.15 16.69
N GLN A 63 -11.82 -36.03 17.69
CA GLN A 63 -10.78 -36.98 18.12
C GLN A 63 -10.62 -38.13 17.12
#